data_AF-A0A0B7F3R6-F1
#
_entry.id   AF-A0A0B7F3R6-F1
#
_cell.length_a   1.000
_cell.length_b   1.000
_cell.length_c   1.000
_cell.angle_alpha   90.00
_cell.angle_beta   90.00
_cell.angle_gamma   90.00
#
_symmetry.space_group_name_H-M   'P 1'
#
loop_
_entity.id
_entity.type
_entity.pdbx_description
1 polymer ?
#
loop_
_entity_poly.entity_id
_entity_poly.type
_entity_poly.pdbx_seq_one_letter_code
_entity_poly.pdbx_strand_id
1 'polypeptide(L)'
;MALPKRVPWATLAELDELCTWIYSDETDTASKQLAKNRLCAWQVNCPLPHALESVLCFLNATLLDSNSASTSTLCQIYALALIRFVNGLVDPLQQGVFARPIYSLAAQIDLPSWIVELRHRSTHEDLPSIEVLREATHQSMQWLLNRYFLPTLTPSDNADPERIEVPPLDSLLTEYKTPMKACLRDTSLQGRNKAEVERLFKGFSAWISDVSTLYAVDLSIRGSESDITAQKLKFATRKFCERLCDKNGLVPLSKSKRTPLSAPLGHPPNQDIWAPLIQHFDQANEYFIDELLTHMLLLVNNGIIAESDPTYSKTIASWVLWMVDTMGDEAFRKDCVRDLLSGAGSEGGNSM
;
A
#
# COMPACT_ATOMS: atom_id res chain seq x y z
N MET A 1 -12.86 6.21 16.41
CA MET A 1 -12.61 4.76 16.54
C MET A 1 -12.83 4.13 15.18
N ALA A 2 -11.82 3.48 14.60
CA ALA A 2 -12.00 2.70 13.37
C ALA A 2 -13.03 1.60 13.64
N LEU A 3 -13.97 1.40 12.71
CA LEU A 3 -14.95 0.32 12.85
C LEU A 3 -14.22 -1.02 12.88
N PRO A 4 -14.59 -1.94 13.78
CA PRO A 4 -13.96 -3.26 13.85
C PRO A 4 -14.17 -4.01 12.53
N LYS A 5 -13.09 -4.60 12.03
CA LYS A 5 -13.07 -5.40 10.81
C LYS A 5 -14.10 -6.53 10.91
N ARG A 6 -15.01 -6.61 9.94
CA ARG A 6 -15.95 -7.73 9.84
C ARG A 6 -15.26 -8.92 9.20
N VAL A 7 -15.25 -10.05 9.89
CA VAL A 7 -14.71 -11.33 9.41
C VAL A 7 -15.73 -12.44 9.67
N PRO A 8 -15.76 -13.49 8.83
CA PRO A 8 -16.73 -14.57 8.98
C PRO A 8 -16.45 -15.53 10.15
N TRP A 9 -15.19 -15.62 10.60
CA TRP A 9 -14.78 -16.48 11.71
C TRP A 9 -14.92 -15.77 13.06
N ALA A 10 -15.29 -16.52 14.10
CA ALA A 10 -15.34 -15.98 15.47
C ALA A 10 -13.94 -15.89 16.10
N THR A 11 -13.04 -16.80 15.72
CA THR A 11 -11.66 -16.86 16.23
C THR A 11 -10.68 -17.18 15.10
N LEU A 12 -9.40 -16.78 15.24
CA LEU A 12 -8.37 -17.13 14.26
C LEU A 12 -8.14 -18.64 14.14
N ALA A 13 -8.41 -19.41 15.19
CA ALA A 13 -8.32 -20.86 15.17
C ALA A 13 -9.32 -21.50 14.16
N GLU A 14 -10.51 -20.90 13.97
CA GLU A 14 -11.45 -21.39 12.96
C GLU A 14 -10.94 -21.16 11.54
N LEU A 15 -10.23 -20.05 11.30
CA LEU A 15 -9.59 -19.80 10.01
C LEU A 15 -8.41 -20.74 9.78
N ASP A 16 -7.64 -21.05 10.83
CA ASP A 16 -6.50 -21.97 10.77
C ASP A 16 -6.95 -23.41 10.46
N GLU A 17 -8.03 -23.85 11.13
CA GLU A 17 -8.69 -25.12 10.86
C GLU A 17 -9.18 -25.20 9.41
N LEU A 18 -9.85 -24.14 8.93
CA LEU A 18 -10.28 -24.06 7.55
C LEU A 18 -9.08 -24.14 6.58
N CYS A 19 -8.00 -23.41 6.85
CA CYS A 19 -6.77 -23.45 6.06
C CYS A 19 -6.20 -24.88 6.01
N THR A 20 -6.13 -25.55 7.14
CA THR A 20 -5.68 -26.95 7.24
C THR A 20 -6.51 -27.87 6.35
N TRP A 21 -7.84 -27.74 6.35
CA TRP A 21 -8.71 -28.52 5.46
C TRP A 21 -8.53 -28.17 3.97
N ILE A 22 -8.36 -26.89 3.65
CA ILE A 22 -8.15 -26.44 2.26
C ILE A 22 -6.85 -26.97 1.68
N TYR A 23 -5.79 -27.03 2.48
CA TYR A 23 -4.43 -27.40 2.05
C TYR A 23 -3.99 -28.79 2.52
N SER A 24 -4.93 -29.62 2.98
CA SER A 24 -4.72 -31.07 3.14
C SER A 24 -4.31 -31.73 1.81
N ASP A 25 -3.89 -33.00 1.87
CA ASP A 25 -3.61 -33.81 0.68
C ASP A 25 -4.74 -33.70 -0.37
N GLU A 26 -4.39 -33.67 -1.65
CA GLU A 26 -5.33 -33.60 -2.76
C GLU A 26 -6.32 -34.79 -2.77
N THR A 27 -5.87 -35.95 -2.27
CA THR A 27 -6.68 -37.16 -2.16
C THR A 27 -7.69 -37.11 -1.02
N ASP A 28 -7.55 -36.19 -0.07
CA ASP A 28 -8.44 -36.04 1.08
C ASP A 28 -9.69 -35.23 0.72
N THR A 29 -10.59 -35.85 -0.04
CA THR A 29 -11.88 -35.27 -0.44
C THR A 29 -12.75 -34.91 0.77
N ALA A 30 -12.61 -35.62 1.89
CA ALA A 30 -13.40 -35.38 3.10
C ALA A 30 -13.06 -34.01 3.72
N SER A 31 -11.78 -33.69 3.86
CA SER A 31 -11.33 -32.36 4.33
C SER A 31 -11.77 -31.24 3.39
N LYS A 32 -11.63 -31.42 2.07
CA LYS A 32 -12.12 -30.42 1.09
C LYS A 32 -13.63 -30.18 1.22
N GLN A 33 -14.41 -31.24 1.48
CA GLN A 33 -15.85 -31.13 1.70
C GLN A 33 -16.19 -30.38 3.00
N LEU A 34 -15.44 -30.61 4.08
CA LEU A 34 -15.57 -29.84 5.32
C LEU A 34 -15.28 -28.35 5.10
N ALA A 35 -14.19 -28.04 4.41
CA ALA A 35 -13.83 -26.65 4.07
C ALA A 35 -14.93 -25.96 3.26
N LYS A 36 -15.45 -26.62 2.22
CA LYS A 36 -16.57 -26.11 1.42
C LYS A 36 -17.80 -25.84 2.30
N ASN A 37 -18.19 -26.79 3.15
CA ASN A 37 -19.37 -26.65 4.01
C ASN A 37 -19.21 -25.48 4.97
N ARG A 38 -18.02 -25.29 5.56
CA ARG A 38 -17.71 -24.16 6.43
C ARG A 38 -17.83 -22.82 5.69
N LEU A 39 -17.25 -22.71 4.50
CA LEU A 39 -17.34 -21.51 3.66
C LEU A 39 -18.79 -21.18 3.27
N CYS A 40 -19.59 -22.17 2.86
CA CYS A 40 -21.01 -21.97 2.57
C CYS A 40 -21.78 -21.50 3.81
N ALA A 41 -21.50 -22.06 5.00
CA ALA A 41 -22.14 -21.63 6.24
C ALA A 41 -21.80 -20.18 6.60
N TRP A 42 -20.54 -19.76 6.39
CA TRP A 42 -20.13 -18.37 6.58
C TRP A 42 -20.77 -17.42 5.57
N GLN A 43 -20.88 -17.82 4.30
CA GLN A 43 -21.49 -17.01 3.24
C GLN A 43 -22.96 -16.65 3.51
N VAL A 44 -23.70 -17.50 4.24
CA VAL A 44 -25.09 -17.22 4.62
C VAL A 44 -25.18 -16.11 5.68
N ASN A 45 -24.19 -16.00 6.56
CA ASN A 45 -24.24 -15.09 7.71
C ASN A 45 -23.59 -13.74 7.42
N CYS A 46 -22.60 -13.69 6.54
CA CYS A 46 -21.93 -12.46 6.13
C CYS A 46 -21.30 -12.60 4.73
N PRO A 47 -21.09 -11.48 4.02
CA PRO A 47 -20.30 -11.48 2.79
C PRO A 47 -18.92 -12.09 3.04
N LEU A 48 -18.52 -13.03 2.18
CA LEU A 48 -17.19 -13.61 2.24
C LEU A 48 -16.18 -12.64 1.60
N PRO A 49 -14.98 -12.47 2.18
CA PRO A 49 -13.87 -11.86 1.46
C PRO A 49 -13.63 -12.57 0.13
N HIS A 50 -13.31 -11.82 -0.93
CA HIS A 50 -13.11 -12.37 -2.29
C HIS A 50 -12.13 -13.55 -2.34
N ALA A 51 -11.09 -13.52 -1.49
CA ALA A 51 -10.16 -14.63 -1.34
C ALA A 51 -10.87 -15.95 -0.97
N LEU A 52 -11.78 -15.91 0.01
CA LEU A 52 -12.56 -17.08 0.44
C LEU A 52 -13.63 -17.49 -0.58
N GLU A 53 -14.23 -16.53 -1.29
CA GLU A 53 -15.14 -16.85 -2.40
C GLU A 53 -14.42 -17.56 -3.55
N SER A 54 -13.20 -17.12 -3.86
CA SER A 54 -12.33 -17.76 -4.86
C SER A 54 -11.97 -19.18 -4.45
N VAL A 55 -11.56 -19.39 -3.19
CA VAL A 55 -11.34 -20.74 -2.62
C VAL A 55 -12.60 -21.59 -2.77
N LEU A 56 -13.78 -21.07 -2.42
CA LEU A 56 -15.04 -21.82 -2.54
C LEU A 56 -15.31 -22.22 -4.00
N CYS A 57 -15.05 -21.33 -4.97
CA CYS A 57 -15.16 -21.65 -6.39
C CYS A 57 -14.21 -22.78 -6.81
N PHE A 58 -12.94 -22.72 -6.38
CA PHE A 58 -11.95 -23.75 -6.68
C PHE A 58 -12.29 -25.09 -6.02
N LEU A 59 -12.68 -25.10 -4.74
CA LEU A 59 -13.11 -26.32 -4.04
C LEU A 59 -14.31 -26.97 -4.73
N ASN A 60 -15.28 -26.18 -5.20
CA ASN A 60 -16.41 -26.71 -5.95
C ASN A 60 -15.96 -27.41 -7.25
N ALA A 61 -14.98 -26.84 -7.95
CA ALA A 61 -14.43 -27.45 -9.16
C ALA A 61 -13.69 -28.76 -8.84
N THR A 62 -12.80 -28.77 -7.84
CA THR A 62 -12.01 -29.93 -7.43
C THR A 62 -12.87 -31.09 -6.91
N LEU A 63 -13.89 -30.79 -6.11
CA LEU A 63 -14.83 -31.79 -5.61
C LEU A 63 -15.69 -32.39 -6.73
N LEU A 64 -16.06 -31.60 -7.74
CA LEU A 64 -16.79 -32.11 -8.90
C LEU A 64 -15.91 -32.98 -9.79
N ASP A 65 -14.65 -32.61 -9.96
CA ASP A 65 -13.63 -33.36 -10.69
C ASP A 65 -13.46 -34.78 -10.11
N SER A 66 -13.41 -34.87 -8.79
CA SER A 66 -13.34 -36.14 -8.05
C SER A 66 -14.57 -37.04 -8.28
N ASN A 67 -15.73 -36.46 -8.63
CA ASN A 67 -16.98 -37.18 -8.88
C ASN A 67 -17.17 -37.64 -10.34
N SER A 68 -16.10 -37.63 -11.15
CA SER A 68 -16.10 -38.13 -12.54
C SER A 68 -17.11 -37.43 -13.47
N ALA A 69 -17.25 -36.11 -13.34
CA ALA A 69 -18.04 -35.32 -14.28
C ALA A 69 -17.40 -35.30 -15.69
N SER A 70 -18.18 -34.89 -16.70
CA SER A 70 -17.65 -34.80 -18.07
C SER A 70 -16.55 -33.74 -18.18
N THR A 71 -15.51 -34.03 -18.97
CA THR A 71 -14.37 -33.12 -19.16
C THR A 71 -14.80 -31.72 -19.61
N SER A 72 -15.82 -31.63 -20.49
CA SER A 72 -16.34 -30.33 -20.95
C SER A 72 -16.93 -29.49 -19.81
N THR A 73 -17.68 -30.12 -18.90
CA THR A 73 -18.27 -29.45 -17.74
C THR A 73 -17.18 -29.02 -16.75
N LEU A 74 -16.17 -29.88 -16.54
CA LEU A 74 -15.03 -29.55 -15.69
C LEU A 74 -14.25 -28.35 -16.23
N CYS A 75 -13.93 -28.33 -17.54
CA CYS A 75 -13.24 -27.19 -18.14
C CYS A 75 -14.01 -25.89 -17.93
N GLN A 76 -15.34 -25.89 -18.13
CA GLN A 76 -16.17 -24.70 -17.92
C GLN A 76 -16.15 -24.20 -16.47
N ILE A 77 -16.23 -25.13 -15.50
CA ILE A 77 -16.29 -24.76 -14.08
C ILE A 77 -14.94 -24.24 -13.57
N TYR A 78 -13.83 -24.89 -13.93
CA TYR A 78 -12.51 -24.39 -13.59
C TYR A 78 -12.21 -23.05 -14.27
N ALA A 79 -12.55 -22.90 -15.55
CA ALA A 79 -12.40 -21.64 -16.27
C ALA A 79 -13.20 -20.51 -15.59
N LEU A 80 -14.45 -20.75 -15.21
CA LEU A 80 -15.26 -19.77 -14.49
C LEU A 80 -14.68 -19.40 -13.12
N ALA A 81 -14.16 -20.38 -12.38
CA ALA A 81 -13.50 -20.15 -11.10
C ALA A 81 -12.26 -19.25 -11.26
N LEU A 82 -11.40 -19.53 -12.26
CA LEU A 82 -10.23 -18.70 -12.58
C LEU A 82 -10.63 -17.29 -13.02
N ILE A 83 -11.65 -17.15 -13.87
CA ILE A 83 -12.14 -15.83 -14.32
C ILE A 83 -12.59 -14.99 -13.11
N ARG A 84 -13.39 -15.58 -12.21
CA ARG A 84 -13.86 -14.90 -11.00
C ARG A 84 -12.71 -14.53 -10.08
N PHE A 85 -11.77 -15.46 -9.84
CA PHE A 85 -10.59 -15.22 -9.04
C PHE A 85 -9.78 -14.03 -9.55
N VAL A 86 -9.41 -14.04 -10.83
CA VAL A 86 -8.61 -12.97 -11.45
C VAL A 86 -9.37 -11.64 -11.42
N ASN A 87 -10.63 -11.61 -11.88
CA ASN A 87 -11.40 -10.37 -11.94
C ASN A 87 -11.59 -9.75 -10.55
N GLY A 88 -11.99 -10.52 -9.54
CA GLY A 88 -12.17 -9.94 -8.20
C GLY A 88 -10.87 -9.50 -7.52
N LEU A 89 -9.70 -9.99 -7.97
CA LEU A 89 -8.41 -9.45 -7.55
C LEU A 89 -8.06 -8.13 -8.26
N VAL A 90 -8.33 -8.02 -9.56
CA VAL A 90 -7.91 -6.86 -10.35
C VAL A 90 -8.93 -5.71 -10.39
N ASP A 91 -10.22 -6.00 -10.24
CA ASP A 91 -11.29 -5.00 -10.33
C ASP A 91 -11.16 -3.92 -9.24
N PRO A 92 -10.84 -4.24 -7.97
CA PRO A 92 -10.55 -3.22 -6.95
C PRO A 92 -9.34 -2.33 -7.25
N LEU A 93 -8.47 -2.77 -8.18
CA LEU A 93 -7.25 -2.06 -8.59
C LEU A 93 -7.50 -1.17 -9.82
N GLN A 94 -8.62 -1.37 -10.50
CA GLN A 94 -9.03 -0.56 -11.63
C GLN A 94 -9.59 0.78 -11.13
N GLN A 95 -8.71 1.63 -10.63
CA GLN A 95 -9.02 2.96 -10.11
C GLN A 95 -8.59 4.03 -11.12
N GLY A 96 -9.42 5.07 -11.27
CA GLY A 96 -9.16 6.20 -12.16
C GLY A 96 -10.16 6.31 -13.32
N VAL A 97 -10.05 7.41 -14.09
CA VAL A 97 -10.97 7.72 -15.20
C VAL A 97 -10.73 6.81 -16.41
N PHE A 98 -9.52 6.27 -16.55
CA PHE A 98 -9.12 5.43 -17.68
C PHE A 98 -8.84 3.99 -17.22
N ALA A 99 -9.28 3.03 -18.03
CA ALA A 99 -9.04 1.63 -17.79
C ALA A 99 -7.55 1.27 -17.97
N ARG A 100 -6.94 0.65 -16.95
CA ARG A 100 -5.60 0.05 -17.05
C ARG A 100 -5.71 -1.39 -17.57
N PRO A 101 -4.70 -1.91 -18.28
CA PRO A 101 -4.67 -3.31 -18.70
C PRO A 101 -4.61 -4.27 -17.50
N ILE A 102 -5.40 -5.35 -17.54
CA ILE A 102 -5.45 -6.38 -16.47
C ILE A 102 -4.06 -6.94 -16.17
N TYR A 103 -3.24 -7.18 -17.21
CA TYR A 103 -1.85 -7.60 -17.06
C TYR A 103 -1.01 -6.67 -16.18
N SER A 104 -1.21 -5.35 -16.31
CA SER A 104 -0.49 -4.35 -15.49
C SER A 104 -0.99 -4.33 -14.05
N LEU A 105 -2.28 -4.56 -13.82
CA LEU A 105 -2.86 -4.66 -12.48
C LEU A 105 -2.42 -5.94 -11.76
N ALA A 106 -2.43 -7.07 -12.47
CA ALA A 106 -2.00 -8.36 -11.94
C ALA A 106 -0.51 -8.38 -11.58
N ALA A 107 0.34 -7.69 -12.36
CA ALA A 107 1.76 -7.56 -12.05
C ALA A 107 2.02 -6.80 -10.73
N GLN A 108 1.15 -5.86 -10.34
CA GLN A 108 1.28 -5.13 -9.07
C GLN A 108 1.01 -6.00 -7.84
N ILE A 109 0.36 -7.16 -8.02
CA ILE A 109 0.00 -8.06 -6.93
C ILE A 109 0.79 -9.37 -6.98
N ASP A 110 1.85 -9.41 -7.78
CA ASP A 110 2.64 -10.60 -8.07
C ASP A 110 1.78 -11.79 -8.50
N LEU A 111 0.68 -11.54 -9.22
CA LEU A 111 -0.11 -12.63 -9.79
C LEU A 111 0.58 -13.12 -11.07
N PRO A 112 0.87 -14.43 -11.20
CA PRO A 112 1.54 -14.96 -12.39
C PRO A 112 0.83 -14.59 -13.69
N SER A 113 1.58 -14.03 -14.63
CA SER A 113 1.05 -13.50 -15.90
C SER A 113 0.30 -14.56 -16.72
N TRP A 114 0.72 -15.82 -16.68
CA TRP A 114 0.05 -16.90 -17.40
C TRP A 114 -1.34 -17.24 -16.84
N ILE A 115 -1.62 -16.97 -15.55
CA ILE A 115 -2.98 -17.11 -14.98
C ILE A 115 -3.90 -16.04 -15.57
N VAL A 116 -3.38 -14.82 -15.77
CA VAL A 116 -4.09 -13.73 -16.45
C VAL A 116 -4.36 -14.07 -17.91
N GLU A 117 -3.38 -14.69 -18.58
CA GLU A 117 -3.53 -15.20 -19.94
C GLU A 117 -4.67 -16.23 -20.01
N LEU A 118 -4.67 -17.21 -19.11
CA LEU A 118 -5.74 -18.22 -19.08
C LEU A 118 -7.12 -17.62 -18.84
N ARG A 119 -7.23 -16.57 -18.02
CA ARG A 119 -8.47 -15.81 -17.89
C ARG A 119 -8.86 -15.17 -19.22
N HIS A 120 -7.92 -14.53 -19.94
CA HIS A 120 -8.21 -13.91 -21.24
C HIS A 120 -8.72 -14.94 -22.25
N ARG A 121 -7.97 -16.05 -22.40
CA ARG A 121 -8.31 -17.17 -23.28
C ARG A 121 -9.67 -17.78 -22.94
N SER A 122 -9.93 -18.02 -21.65
CA SER A 122 -11.20 -18.59 -21.20
C SER A 122 -12.43 -17.70 -21.47
N THR A 123 -12.22 -16.39 -21.68
CA THR A 123 -13.30 -15.43 -21.97
C THR A 123 -13.48 -15.11 -23.45
N HIS A 124 -12.39 -15.13 -24.23
CA HIS A 124 -12.38 -14.58 -25.59
C HIS A 124 -11.86 -15.55 -26.66
N GLU A 125 -11.16 -16.61 -26.27
CA GLU A 125 -10.57 -17.58 -27.17
C GLU A 125 -11.08 -19.01 -26.87
N ASP A 126 -10.33 -20.01 -27.32
CA ASP A 126 -10.59 -21.41 -27.02
C ASP A 126 -10.28 -21.73 -25.55
N LEU A 127 -11.21 -22.49 -24.95
CA LEU A 127 -11.12 -22.92 -23.56
C LEU A 127 -9.85 -23.78 -23.35
N PRO A 128 -9.04 -23.50 -22.31
CA PRO A 128 -7.84 -24.30 -22.03
C PRO A 128 -8.18 -25.76 -21.69
N SER A 129 -7.19 -26.65 -21.85
CA SER A 129 -7.36 -28.06 -21.47
C SER A 129 -7.55 -28.21 -19.97
N ILE A 130 -8.17 -29.32 -19.56
CA ILE A 130 -8.46 -29.57 -18.15
C ILE A 130 -7.20 -29.62 -17.29
N GLU A 131 -6.11 -30.17 -17.81
CA GLU A 131 -4.81 -30.28 -17.13
C GLU A 131 -4.22 -28.90 -16.84
N VAL A 132 -4.29 -27.98 -17.81
CA VAL A 132 -3.84 -26.59 -17.65
C VAL A 132 -4.68 -25.86 -16.61
N LEU A 133 -6.00 -26.09 -16.62
CA LEU A 133 -6.93 -25.48 -15.67
C LEU A 133 -6.75 -26.01 -14.23
N ARG A 134 -6.43 -27.30 -14.07
CA ARG A 134 -6.08 -27.91 -12.77
C ARG A 134 -4.80 -27.29 -12.21
N GLU A 135 -3.75 -27.18 -13.02
CA GLU A 135 -2.49 -26.56 -12.59
C GLU A 135 -2.69 -25.08 -12.24
N ALA A 136 -3.46 -24.34 -13.04
CA ALA A 136 -3.77 -22.94 -12.75
C ALA A 136 -4.54 -22.77 -11.44
N THR A 137 -5.46 -23.68 -11.15
CA THR A 137 -6.20 -23.73 -9.88
C THR A 137 -5.25 -24.00 -8.72
N HIS A 138 -4.36 -24.99 -8.84
CA HIS A 138 -3.37 -25.31 -7.81
C HIS A 138 -2.46 -24.10 -7.51
N GLN A 139 -1.92 -23.46 -8.53
CA GLN A 139 -1.06 -22.27 -8.39
C GLN A 139 -1.83 -21.08 -7.83
N SER A 140 -3.09 -20.87 -8.21
CA SER A 140 -3.96 -19.83 -7.64
C SER A 140 -4.23 -20.09 -6.15
N MET A 141 -4.46 -21.34 -5.76
CA MET A 141 -4.66 -21.75 -4.36
C MET A 141 -3.38 -21.56 -3.54
N GLN A 142 -2.20 -21.88 -4.09
CA GLN A 142 -0.91 -21.59 -3.44
C GLN A 142 -0.66 -20.09 -3.30
N TRP A 143 -1.01 -19.29 -4.31
CA TRP A 143 -0.94 -17.84 -4.23
C TRP A 143 -1.81 -17.30 -3.08
N LEU A 144 -3.05 -17.82 -2.94
CA LEU A 144 -3.95 -17.48 -1.83
C LEU A 144 -3.40 -17.92 -0.46
N LEU A 145 -2.71 -19.06 -0.37
CA LEU A 145 -2.04 -19.47 0.87
C LEU A 145 -1.03 -18.42 1.32
N ASN A 146 -0.15 -18.03 0.40
CA ASN A 146 0.97 -17.13 0.67
C ASN A 146 0.53 -15.67 0.87
N ARG A 147 -0.48 -15.21 0.13
CA ARG A 147 -0.90 -13.79 0.12
C ARG A 147 -2.11 -13.50 0.99
N TYR A 148 -2.96 -14.48 1.29
CA TYR A 148 -4.13 -14.32 2.15
C TYR A 148 -4.01 -15.06 3.48
N PHE A 149 -3.86 -16.39 3.47
CA PHE A 149 -3.96 -17.19 4.70
C PHE A 149 -2.79 -16.97 5.65
N LEU A 150 -1.54 -17.18 5.22
CA LEU A 150 -0.37 -17.05 6.10
C LEU A 150 -0.26 -15.66 6.76
N PRO A 151 -0.42 -14.54 6.02
CA PRO A 151 -0.41 -13.20 6.63
C PRO A 151 -1.61 -12.91 7.55
N THR A 152 -2.71 -13.65 7.43
CA THR A 152 -3.89 -13.49 8.27
C THR A 152 -3.81 -14.36 9.54
N LEU A 153 -3.24 -15.56 9.43
CA LEU A 153 -3.10 -16.54 10.51
C LEU A 153 -1.92 -16.27 11.44
N THR A 154 -0.84 -15.71 10.87
CA THR A 154 0.30 -15.20 11.64
C THR A 154 0.28 -13.67 11.57
N PRO A 155 -0.67 -12.99 12.24
CA PRO A 155 -0.49 -11.58 12.50
C PRO A 155 0.71 -11.52 13.44
N SER A 156 1.91 -11.30 12.90
CA SER A 156 3.00 -10.84 13.74
C SER A 156 2.46 -9.66 14.57
N ASP A 157 2.85 -9.48 15.82
CA ASP A 157 2.54 -8.26 16.61
C ASP A 157 2.96 -6.95 15.89
N ASN A 158 3.65 -7.08 14.75
CA ASN A 158 3.98 -6.07 13.74
C ASN A 158 3.12 -6.17 12.46
N ALA A 159 1.82 -6.46 12.56
CA ALA A 159 0.86 -6.38 11.45
C ALA A 159 0.55 -4.91 11.10
N ASP A 160 1.60 -4.11 10.97
CA ASP A 160 1.51 -2.74 10.51
C ASP A 160 1.38 -2.79 8.98
N PRO A 161 0.42 -2.06 8.37
CA PRO A 161 0.38 -1.84 6.93
C PRO A 161 1.70 -1.29 6.32
N GLU A 162 2.71 -0.98 7.13
CA GLU A 162 4.05 -0.56 6.74
C GLU A 162 4.89 -1.58 5.95
N ARG A 163 4.51 -2.87 5.87
CA ARG A 163 5.30 -3.89 5.16
C ARG A 163 5.11 -3.93 3.64
N ILE A 164 4.23 -3.11 3.07
CA ILE A 164 4.07 -3.04 1.62
C ILE A 164 5.37 -2.53 1.00
N GLU A 165 5.99 -3.34 0.14
CA GLU A 165 7.14 -2.91 -0.65
C GLU A 165 6.70 -1.80 -1.61
N VAL A 166 6.93 -0.56 -1.21
CA VAL A 166 6.59 0.61 -2.02
C VAL A 166 7.63 0.81 -3.12
N PRO A 167 7.21 1.21 -4.33
CA PRO A 167 8.14 1.53 -5.42
C PRO A 167 9.16 2.61 -4.99
N PRO A 168 10.41 2.57 -5.48
CA PRO A 168 11.40 3.58 -5.13
C PRO A 168 10.99 4.96 -5.63
N LEU A 169 11.23 5.99 -4.80
CA LEU A 169 10.91 7.40 -5.11
C LEU A 169 12.17 8.20 -5.55
N ASP A 170 13.36 7.65 -5.33
CA ASP A 170 14.65 8.34 -5.45
C ASP A 170 14.95 8.90 -6.85
N SER A 171 14.59 8.16 -7.91
CA SER A 171 14.78 8.60 -9.29
C SER A 171 13.97 9.86 -9.57
N LEU A 172 12.70 9.86 -9.17
CA LEU A 172 11.78 10.97 -9.39
C LEU A 172 12.18 12.21 -8.57
N LEU A 173 12.63 12.04 -7.32
CA LEU A 173 13.20 13.13 -6.52
C LEU A 173 14.46 13.72 -7.16
N THR A 174 15.29 12.88 -7.78
CA THR A 174 16.53 13.30 -8.44
C THR A 174 16.24 14.05 -9.73
N GLU A 175 15.31 13.55 -10.55
CA GLU A 175 14.81 14.24 -11.73
C GLU A 175 14.24 15.61 -11.37
N TYR A 176 13.39 15.68 -10.33
CA TYR A 176 12.77 16.93 -9.88
C TYR A 176 13.77 18.02 -9.49
N LYS A 177 14.87 17.66 -8.80
CA LYS A 177 15.89 18.64 -8.41
C LYS A 177 16.58 19.32 -9.59
N THR A 178 16.63 18.67 -10.76
CA THR A 178 17.39 19.17 -11.91
C THR A 178 16.80 20.47 -12.48
N PRO A 179 15.52 20.53 -12.92
CA PRO A 179 14.92 21.77 -13.38
C PRO A 179 14.81 22.79 -12.25
N MET A 180 14.54 22.39 -11.01
CA MET A 180 14.44 23.31 -9.87
C MET A 180 15.77 24.03 -9.60
N LYS A 181 16.90 23.31 -9.57
CA LYS A 181 18.23 23.93 -9.42
C LYS A 181 18.63 24.80 -10.60
N ALA A 182 18.22 24.43 -11.83
CA ALA A 182 18.45 25.25 -13.01
C ALA A 182 17.69 26.58 -12.89
N CYS A 183 16.42 26.54 -12.48
CA CYS A 183 15.60 27.73 -12.26
C CYS A 183 16.12 28.63 -11.13
N LEU A 184 16.76 28.07 -10.10
CA LEU A 184 17.40 28.86 -9.04
C LEU A 184 18.66 29.59 -9.51
N ARG A 185 19.36 29.03 -10.50
CA ARG A 185 20.55 29.67 -11.10
C ARG A 185 20.16 30.72 -12.13
N ASP A 186 19.07 30.46 -12.86
CA ASP A 186 18.57 31.31 -13.92
C ASP A 186 17.03 31.32 -13.93
N THR A 187 16.46 32.41 -13.39
CA THR A 187 15.01 32.61 -13.28
C THR A 187 14.32 32.61 -14.66
N SER A 188 15.02 32.95 -15.74
CA SER A 188 14.43 32.95 -17.09
C SER A 188 14.04 31.55 -17.57
N LEU A 189 14.62 30.50 -16.97
CA LEU A 189 14.32 29.11 -17.27
C LEU A 189 13.00 28.62 -16.65
N GLN A 190 12.40 29.37 -15.72
CA GLN A 190 11.14 28.97 -15.08
C GLN A 190 10.02 28.71 -16.09
N GLY A 191 9.85 29.60 -17.08
CA GLY A 191 8.84 29.42 -18.12
C GLY A 191 9.10 28.21 -19.02
N ARG A 192 10.38 27.94 -19.33
CA ARG A 192 10.79 26.81 -20.19
C ARG A 192 10.65 25.46 -19.46
N ASN A 193 10.98 25.43 -18.17
CA ASN A 193 10.91 24.23 -17.35
C ASN A 193 9.53 23.96 -16.77
N LYS A 194 8.57 24.90 -16.89
CA LYS A 194 7.22 24.78 -16.33
C LYS A 194 6.54 23.47 -16.73
N ALA A 195 6.54 23.14 -18.03
CA ALA A 195 5.93 21.91 -18.53
C ALA A 195 6.59 20.65 -17.97
N GLU A 196 7.91 20.68 -17.78
CA GLU A 196 8.66 19.57 -17.19
C GLU A 196 8.38 19.41 -15.69
N VAL A 197 8.28 20.51 -14.95
CA VAL A 197 7.89 20.50 -13.52
C VAL A 197 6.46 19.98 -13.36
N GLU A 198 5.52 20.38 -14.22
CA GLU A 198 4.15 19.86 -14.22
C GLU A 198 4.10 18.35 -14.57
N ARG A 199 4.96 17.89 -15.49
CA ARG A 199 5.12 16.45 -15.78
C ARG A 199 5.59 15.69 -14.54
N LEU A 200 6.55 16.25 -13.80
CA LEU A 200 7.08 15.65 -12.58
C LEU A 200 6.06 15.61 -11.46
N PHE A 201 5.25 16.67 -11.27
CA PHE A 201 4.12 16.66 -10.33
C PHE A 201 3.14 15.53 -10.64
N LYS A 202 2.76 15.35 -11.92
CA LYS A 202 1.94 14.20 -12.35
C LYS A 202 2.61 12.87 -12.06
N GLY A 203 3.94 12.79 -12.21
CA GLY A 203 4.72 11.61 -11.84
C GLY A 203 4.62 11.27 -10.35
N PHE A 204 4.70 12.27 -9.47
CA PHE A 204 4.53 12.08 -8.03
C PHE A 204 3.10 11.65 -7.68
N SER A 205 2.09 12.27 -8.29
CA SER A 205 0.69 11.86 -8.12
C SER A 205 0.45 10.42 -8.59
N ALA A 206 1.08 10.02 -9.71
CA ALA A 206 1.01 8.64 -10.20
C ALA A 206 1.65 7.66 -9.21
N TRP A 207 2.81 8.01 -8.63
CA TRP A 207 3.45 7.19 -7.60
C TRP A 207 2.54 7.01 -6.37
N ILE A 208 1.91 8.09 -5.87
CA ILE A 208 0.95 8.01 -4.76
C ILE A 208 -0.23 7.11 -5.14
N SER A 209 -0.74 7.22 -6.38
CA SER A 209 -1.82 6.36 -6.88
C SER A 209 -1.42 4.88 -6.96
N ASP A 210 -0.19 4.58 -7.38
CA ASP A 210 0.31 3.20 -7.43
C ASP A 210 0.43 2.61 -6.02
N VAL A 211 0.97 3.36 -5.05
CA VAL A 211 1.02 2.90 -3.64
C VAL A 211 -0.37 2.73 -3.02
N SER A 212 -1.29 3.65 -3.33
CA SER A 212 -2.70 3.55 -2.96
C SER A 212 -3.34 2.27 -3.52
N THR A 213 -2.97 1.90 -4.75
CA THR A 213 -3.40 0.67 -5.40
C THR A 213 -2.80 -0.55 -4.71
N LEU A 214 -1.50 -0.57 -4.40
CA LEU A 214 -0.88 -1.68 -3.65
C LEU A 214 -1.56 -1.91 -2.29
N TYR A 215 -1.89 -0.83 -1.58
CA TYR A 215 -2.64 -0.93 -0.33
C TYR A 215 -4.09 -1.39 -0.54
N ALA A 216 -4.71 -1.05 -1.68
CA ALA A 216 -6.01 -1.60 -2.08
C ALA A 216 -6.03 -3.12 -2.13
N VAL A 217 -4.94 -3.71 -2.61
CA VAL A 217 -4.78 -5.15 -2.75
C VAL A 217 -4.74 -5.80 -1.37
N ASP A 218 -3.88 -5.30 -0.49
CA ASP A 218 -3.79 -5.85 0.87
C ASP A 218 -5.15 -5.70 1.59
N LEU A 219 -5.85 -4.57 1.40
CA LEU A 219 -7.20 -4.36 1.92
C LEU A 219 -8.27 -5.26 1.28
N SER A 220 -8.23 -5.50 -0.03
CA SER A 220 -9.21 -6.35 -0.73
C SER A 220 -9.02 -7.82 -0.39
N ILE A 221 -7.77 -8.26 -0.28
CA ILE A 221 -7.38 -9.54 0.29
C ILE A 221 -7.94 -9.64 1.71
N ARG A 222 -7.79 -8.59 2.54
CA ARG A 222 -8.22 -8.60 3.93
C ARG A 222 -9.73 -8.35 4.15
N GLY A 223 -10.52 -7.91 3.18
CA GLY A 223 -11.97 -7.74 3.28
C GLY A 223 -12.47 -6.52 4.07
N SER A 224 -11.83 -5.35 3.95
CA SER A 224 -12.31 -4.11 4.61
C SER A 224 -13.31 -3.34 3.72
N GLU A 225 -14.55 -3.13 4.19
CA GLU A 225 -15.62 -2.42 3.44
C GLU A 225 -15.78 -0.92 3.79
N SER A 226 -15.03 -0.36 4.75
CA SER A 226 -15.17 1.06 5.15
C SER A 226 -14.38 2.01 4.25
N ASP A 227 -14.93 3.19 3.92
CA ASP A 227 -14.40 4.27 3.06
C ASP A 227 -12.97 4.06 2.57
N ILE A 228 -12.88 3.11 1.65
CA ILE A 228 -11.64 2.46 1.28
C ILE A 228 -10.72 3.49 0.61
N THR A 229 -11.31 4.43 -0.14
CA THR A 229 -10.60 5.44 -0.92
C THR A 229 -9.84 6.42 -0.02
N ALA A 230 -10.46 6.94 1.04
CA ALA A 230 -9.81 7.85 1.99
C ALA A 230 -8.65 7.17 2.73
N GLN A 231 -8.86 5.93 3.21
CA GLN A 231 -7.81 5.18 3.90
C GLN A 231 -6.62 4.87 2.98
N LYS A 232 -6.87 4.54 1.72
CA LYS A 232 -5.82 4.29 0.73
C LYS A 232 -5.01 5.53 0.42
N LEU A 233 -5.68 6.65 0.15
CA LEU A 233 -5.00 7.89 -0.15
C LEU A 233 -4.16 8.34 1.05
N LYS A 234 -4.73 8.28 2.26
CA LYS A 234 -4.01 8.61 3.49
C LYS A 234 -2.76 7.75 3.70
N PHE A 235 -2.87 6.43 3.52
CA PHE A 235 -1.72 5.52 3.61
C PHE A 235 -0.64 5.82 2.58
N ALA A 236 -1.01 5.99 1.31
CA ALA A 236 -0.07 6.28 0.24
C ALA A 236 0.62 7.65 0.44
N THR A 237 -0.13 8.62 0.95
CA THR A 237 0.37 9.95 1.31
C THR A 237 1.39 9.85 2.43
N ARG A 238 1.11 9.09 3.48
CA ARG A 238 2.07 8.83 4.56
C ARG A 238 3.38 8.25 4.01
N LYS A 239 3.29 7.20 3.18
CA LYS A 239 4.48 6.57 2.58
C LYS A 239 5.25 7.53 1.67
N PHE A 240 4.56 8.42 0.96
CA PHE A 240 5.20 9.49 0.21
C PHE A 240 5.96 10.46 1.13
N CYS A 241 5.33 10.90 2.22
CA CYS A 241 5.91 11.81 3.20
C CYS A 241 7.15 11.22 3.90
N GLU A 242 7.10 9.93 4.26
CA GLU A 242 8.24 9.20 4.80
C GLU A 242 9.46 9.28 3.86
N ARG A 243 9.26 8.91 2.58
CA ARG A 243 10.33 8.95 1.57
C ARG A 243 10.77 10.37 1.23
N LEU A 244 9.87 11.35 1.33
CA LEU A 244 10.22 12.75 1.13
C LEU A 244 11.13 13.27 2.26
N CYS A 245 11.00 12.75 3.49
CA CYS A 245 11.86 13.07 4.63
C CYS A 245 13.21 12.33 4.63
N ASP A 246 13.41 11.35 3.74
CA ASP A 246 14.68 10.62 3.65
C ASP A 246 15.85 11.49 3.17
N LYS A 247 17.07 10.94 3.36
CA LYS A 247 18.27 11.48 2.74
C LYS A 247 18.10 11.41 1.22
N ASN A 248 18.34 12.51 0.51
CA ASN A 248 17.98 12.70 -0.91
C ASN A 248 16.53 13.15 -1.17
N GLY A 249 15.71 13.36 -0.15
CA GLY A 249 14.51 14.17 -0.22
C GLY A 249 14.78 15.59 0.32
N LEU A 250 13.98 15.99 1.31
CA LEU A 250 14.08 17.24 2.06
C LEU A 250 15.41 17.37 2.81
N VAL A 251 16.05 16.24 3.14
CA VAL A 251 17.37 16.24 3.78
C VAL A 251 18.48 16.00 2.74
N PRO A 252 19.39 16.97 2.52
CA PRO A 252 20.51 16.79 1.61
C PRO A 252 21.43 15.62 1.99
N LEU A 253 21.95 14.91 0.98
CA LEU A 253 22.93 13.84 1.18
C LEU A 253 24.20 14.34 1.89
N SER A 254 24.74 15.47 1.43
CA SER A 254 25.93 16.08 2.04
C SER A 254 25.59 16.79 3.34
N LYS A 255 26.26 16.43 4.44
CA LYS A 255 26.14 17.10 5.74
C LYS A 255 26.46 18.59 5.67
N SER A 256 27.36 19.01 4.77
CA SER A 256 27.71 20.43 4.58
C SER A 256 26.58 21.29 4.00
N LYS A 257 25.54 20.66 3.41
CA LYS A 257 24.38 21.34 2.84
C LYS A 257 23.16 21.29 3.78
N ARG A 258 23.31 20.72 4.98
CA ARG A 258 22.27 20.59 6.01
C ARG A 258 22.33 21.78 6.97
N THR A 259 21.31 21.89 7.82
CA THR A 259 21.26 22.92 8.87
C THR A 259 22.44 22.70 9.85
N PRO A 260 23.38 23.67 9.99
CA PRO A 260 24.54 23.51 10.86
C PRO A 260 24.13 23.42 12.34
N LEU A 261 24.81 22.57 13.12
CA LEU A 261 24.52 22.42 14.55
C LEU A 261 24.78 23.70 15.36
N SER A 262 25.75 24.52 14.93
CA SER A 262 26.10 25.78 15.58
C SER A 262 25.16 26.94 15.29
N ALA A 263 24.38 26.89 14.21
CA ALA A 263 23.46 27.97 13.82
C ALA A 263 22.16 27.90 14.65
N PRO A 264 21.47 29.03 14.92
CA PRO A 264 20.12 28.98 15.45
C PRO A 264 19.18 28.23 14.50
N LEU A 265 18.09 27.65 15.03
CA LEU A 265 17.08 27.02 14.18
C LEU A 265 16.41 28.11 13.32
N GLY A 266 16.43 27.91 12.02
CA GLY A 266 15.82 28.80 11.04
C GLY A 266 15.19 27.99 9.91
N HIS A 267 14.79 28.66 8.83
CA HIS A 267 14.19 28.00 7.67
C HIS A 267 15.17 27.03 6.98
N PRO A 268 14.66 25.98 6.33
CA PRO A 268 15.45 24.83 5.93
C PRO A 268 16.31 25.12 4.68
N PRO A 269 17.42 24.37 4.51
CA PRO A 269 18.24 24.47 3.30
C PRO A 269 17.46 23.94 2.08
N ASN A 270 17.67 24.58 0.93
CA ASN A 270 16.98 24.27 -0.33
C ASN A 270 15.44 24.42 -0.26
N GLN A 271 14.94 25.32 0.59
CA GLN A 271 13.53 25.68 0.64
C GLN A 271 12.96 25.95 -0.75
N ASP A 272 13.65 26.75 -1.57
CA ASP A 272 13.17 27.12 -2.91
C ASP A 272 13.09 25.96 -3.91
N ILE A 273 13.73 24.82 -3.61
CA ILE A 273 13.59 23.60 -4.40
C ILE A 273 12.31 22.85 -4.03
N TRP A 274 12.03 22.71 -2.73
CA TRP A 274 11.01 21.76 -2.25
C TRP A 274 9.70 22.42 -1.82
N ALA A 275 9.71 23.70 -1.43
CA ALA A 275 8.50 24.43 -1.06
C ALA A 275 7.43 24.39 -2.17
N PRO A 276 7.76 24.53 -3.48
CA PRO A 276 6.76 24.40 -4.54
C PRO A 276 6.10 23.01 -4.61
N LEU A 277 6.84 21.94 -4.31
CA LEU A 277 6.31 20.58 -4.26
C LEU A 277 5.35 20.43 -3.07
N ILE A 278 5.75 20.91 -1.90
CA ILE A 278 4.93 20.85 -0.67
C ILE A 278 3.63 21.62 -0.87
N GLN A 279 3.71 22.85 -1.40
CA GLN A 279 2.53 23.69 -1.66
C GLN A 279 1.60 23.07 -2.71
N HIS A 280 2.15 22.43 -3.74
CA HIS A 280 1.35 21.74 -4.75
C HIS A 280 0.54 20.58 -4.13
N PHE A 281 1.18 19.76 -3.29
CA PHE A 281 0.53 18.62 -2.66
C PHE A 281 -0.43 18.97 -1.54
N ASP A 282 -0.14 20.02 -0.77
CA ASP A 282 -1.09 20.59 0.20
C ASP A 282 -2.42 20.99 -0.46
N GLN A 283 -2.36 21.66 -1.62
CA GLN A 283 -3.55 22.04 -2.38
C GLN A 283 -4.28 20.86 -3.04
N ALA A 284 -3.56 19.78 -3.35
CA ALA A 284 -4.09 18.64 -4.09
C ALA A 284 -4.55 17.48 -3.21
N ASN A 285 -4.12 17.42 -1.94
CA ASN A 285 -4.29 16.28 -1.06
C ASN A 285 -4.50 16.71 0.39
N GLU A 286 -5.73 16.57 0.88
CA GLU A 286 -6.15 16.99 2.23
C GLU A 286 -5.36 16.32 3.37
N TYR A 287 -4.74 15.16 3.14
CA TYR A 287 -3.97 14.43 4.17
C TYR A 287 -2.49 14.83 4.21
N PHE A 288 -2.01 15.60 3.23
CA PHE A 288 -0.57 15.74 3.00
C PHE A 288 0.17 16.45 4.14
N ILE A 289 -0.33 17.60 4.60
CA ILE A 289 0.33 18.35 5.67
C ILE A 289 0.26 17.59 7.00
N ASP A 290 -0.88 17.00 7.33
CA ASP A 290 -1.06 16.23 8.56
C ASP A 290 -0.10 15.04 8.62
N GLU A 291 0.01 14.25 7.54
CA GLU A 291 0.90 13.09 7.49
C GLU A 291 2.38 13.51 7.44
N LEU A 292 2.71 14.57 6.70
CA LEU A 292 4.09 15.09 6.63
C LEU A 292 4.56 15.60 8.00
N LEU A 293 3.76 16.43 8.65
CA LEU A 293 4.09 17.00 9.95
C LEU A 293 4.19 15.90 11.02
N THR A 294 3.21 14.98 11.06
CA THR A 294 3.22 13.85 12.01
C THR A 294 4.52 13.07 11.88
N HIS A 295 4.93 12.73 10.65
CA HIS A 295 6.18 12.02 10.42
C HIS A 295 7.42 12.84 10.81
N MET A 296 7.47 14.13 10.49
CA MET A 296 8.59 14.99 10.88
C MET A 296 8.74 15.12 12.39
N LEU A 297 7.63 15.28 13.12
CA LEU A 297 7.64 15.37 14.59
C LEU A 297 8.12 14.06 15.22
N LEU A 298 7.70 12.91 14.68
CA LEU A 298 8.23 11.60 15.10
C LEU A 298 9.74 11.52 14.90
N LEU A 299 10.28 11.98 13.78
CA LEU A 299 11.72 11.98 13.51
C LEU A 299 12.50 12.94 14.42
N VAL A 300 11.95 14.12 14.72
CA VAL A 300 12.58 15.12 15.60
C VAL A 300 12.61 14.64 17.05
N ASN A 301 11.54 14.00 17.51
CA ASN A 301 11.43 13.47 18.88
C ASN A 301 12.11 12.10 19.05
N ASN A 302 12.64 11.49 17.99
CA ASN A 302 13.34 10.21 18.08
C ASN A 302 14.79 10.41 18.56
N GLY A 303 15.02 10.17 19.85
CA GLY A 303 16.33 10.30 20.50
C GLY A 303 17.44 9.50 19.82
N ILE A 304 17.16 8.30 19.30
CA ILE A 304 18.15 7.43 18.65
C ILE A 304 18.63 8.06 17.32
N ILE A 305 17.73 8.64 16.54
CA ILE A 305 18.08 9.33 15.29
C ILE A 305 18.85 10.61 15.61
N ALA A 306 18.40 11.37 16.62
CA ALA A 306 19.05 12.60 17.05
C ALA A 306 20.50 12.37 17.54
N GLU A 307 20.75 11.26 18.25
CA GLU A 307 22.10 10.87 18.68
C GLU A 307 22.99 10.42 17.52
N SER A 308 22.44 9.67 16.56
CA SER A 308 23.23 9.12 15.44
C SER A 308 23.55 10.13 14.33
N ASP A 309 22.61 11.01 13.97
CA ASP A 309 22.78 12.06 12.96
C ASP A 309 22.06 13.34 13.37
N PRO A 310 22.62 14.13 14.31
CA PRO A 310 21.97 15.34 14.82
C PRO A 310 21.73 16.39 13.72
N THR A 311 22.54 16.37 12.64
CA THR A 311 22.33 17.26 11.48
C THR A 311 21.07 16.89 10.68
N TYR A 312 20.68 15.61 10.67
CA TYR A 312 19.44 15.15 10.07
C TYR A 312 18.24 15.67 10.85
N SER A 313 18.16 15.37 12.15
CA SER A 313 17.05 15.80 13.00
C SER A 313 16.90 17.32 13.03
N LYS A 314 18.02 18.07 13.08
CA LYS A 314 17.98 19.53 12.99
C LYS A 314 17.49 20.07 11.64
N THR A 315 17.77 19.37 10.54
CA THR A 315 17.26 19.75 9.21
C THR A 315 15.75 19.49 9.11
N ILE A 316 15.27 18.37 9.65
CA ILE A 316 13.83 18.11 9.74
C ILE A 316 13.15 19.16 10.63
N ALA A 317 13.71 19.49 11.79
CA ALA A 317 13.19 20.55 12.65
C ALA A 317 13.11 21.92 11.95
N SER A 318 14.05 22.26 11.07
CA SER A 318 13.95 23.48 10.26
C SER A 318 12.80 23.45 9.26
N TRP A 319 12.47 22.28 8.70
CA TRP A 319 11.29 22.11 7.85
C TRP A 319 9.99 22.26 8.63
N VAL A 320 9.90 21.67 9.84
CA VAL A 320 8.75 21.85 10.75
C VAL A 320 8.54 23.34 11.04
N LEU A 321 9.61 24.06 11.41
CA LEU A 321 9.54 25.51 11.67
C LEU A 321 8.98 26.28 10.46
N TRP A 322 9.52 26.00 9.26
CA TRP A 322 9.04 26.67 8.05
C TRP A 322 7.57 26.37 7.75
N MET A 323 7.10 25.13 7.96
CA MET A 323 5.69 24.77 7.79
C MET A 323 4.79 25.52 8.78
N VAL A 324 5.17 25.57 10.07
CA VAL A 324 4.45 26.28 11.13
C VAL A 324 4.36 27.79 10.84
N ASP A 325 5.45 28.39 10.36
CA ASP A 325 5.52 29.81 10.04
C ASP A 325 4.72 30.17 8.77
N THR A 326 4.80 29.33 7.73
CA THR A 326 4.32 29.68 6.38
C THR A 326 2.93 29.12 6.07
N MET A 327 2.58 27.97 6.65
CA MET A 327 1.38 27.21 6.31
C MET A 327 0.42 27.03 7.50
N GLY A 328 0.92 27.18 8.74
CA GLY A 328 0.15 26.94 9.95
C GLY A 328 -0.78 28.10 10.35
N ASP A 329 -2.04 27.77 10.63
CA ASP A 329 -2.97 28.64 11.36
C ASP A 329 -2.75 28.58 12.89
N GLU A 330 -3.46 29.40 13.67
CA GLU A 330 -3.28 29.44 15.13
C GLU A 330 -3.53 28.10 15.84
N ALA A 331 -4.40 27.24 15.30
CA ALA A 331 -4.70 25.93 15.88
C ALA A 331 -3.56 24.94 15.60
N PHE A 332 -3.09 24.90 14.35
CA PHE A 332 -1.95 24.12 13.89
C PHE A 332 -0.70 24.38 14.73
N ARG A 333 -0.41 25.66 15.03
CA ARG A 333 0.75 26.02 15.87
C ARG A 333 0.62 25.47 17.29
N LYS A 334 -0.59 25.53 17.88
CA LYS A 334 -0.84 25.03 19.25
C LYS A 334 -0.70 23.51 19.32
N ASP A 335 -1.15 22.79 18.30
CA ASP A 335 -1.04 21.34 18.23
C ASP A 335 0.42 20.89 18.02
N CYS A 336 1.17 21.54 17.11
CA CYS A 336 2.60 21.29 16.96
C CYS A 336 3.39 21.46 18.26
N VAL A 337 3.11 22.54 19.00
CA VAL A 337 3.78 22.80 20.29
C VAL A 337 3.40 21.72 21.31
N ARG A 338 2.15 21.29 21.35
CA ARG A 338 1.71 20.21 22.24
C ARG A 338 2.45 18.91 21.96
N ASP A 339 2.62 18.55 20.70
CA ASP A 339 3.28 17.30 20.28
C ASP A 339 4.81 17.33 20.48
N LEU A 340 5.44 18.49 20.34
CA LEU A 340 6.84 18.68 20.72
C LEU A 340 7.05 18.56 22.23
N LEU A 341 6.14 19.13 23.02
CA LEU A 341 6.21 19.08 24.49
C LEU A 341 5.91 17.68 25.05
N SER A 342 4.99 16.94 24.43
CA SER A 342 4.69 15.56 24.83
C SER A 342 5.86 14.60 24.57
N GLY A 343 6.59 14.79 23.47
CA GLY A 343 7.82 14.04 23.15
C GLY A 343 8.99 14.34 24.09
N ALA A 344 9.07 15.54 24.66
CA ALA A 344 10.11 15.92 25.62
C ALA A 344 9.85 15.42 27.06
N GLY A 345 8.65 14.88 27.34
CA GLY A 345 8.14 14.63 28.69
C GLY A 345 8.60 13.34 29.39
N SER A 346 9.38 12.46 28.75
CA SER A 346 9.77 11.17 29.37
C SER A 346 11.14 11.13 30.06
N GLU A 347 11.95 12.19 30.01
CA GLU A 347 13.29 12.21 30.65
C GLU A 347 13.48 13.28 31.74
N GLY A 348 12.42 14.00 32.14
CA GLY A 348 12.50 15.08 33.13
C GLY A 348 12.20 14.69 34.59
N GLY A 349 12.10 13.40 34.91
CA GLY A 349 11.57 12.91 36.19
C GLY A 349 12.50 12.00 36.98
N ASN A 350 13.78 12.38 37.15
CA ASN A 350 14.60 12.03 38.32
C ASN A 350 16.03 12.54 38.12
N SER A 351 16.33 13.71 38.68
CA SER A 351 17.63 14.03 39.30
C SER A 351 17.56 15.37 40.04
N MET A 352 17.45 15.24 41.36
CA MET A 352 17.58 16.22 42.46
C MET A 352 16.57 17.37 42.57
#